data_AF-A0A522AW46-F1
#
_entry.id   AF-A0A522AW46-F1
#
_cell.length_a   1.000
_cell.length_b   1.000
_cell.length_c   1.000
_cell.angle_alpha   90.00
_cell.angle_beta   90.00
_cell.angle_gamma   90.00
#
_symmetry.space_group_name_H-M   'P 1'
#
loop_
_entity.id
_entity.type
_entity.pdbx_description
1 polymer ?
#
loop_
_entity_poly.entity_id
_entity_poly.type
_entity_poly.pdbx_seq_one_letter_code
_entity_poly.pdbx_strand_id
1 'polypeptide(L)'
;MGRRRDARRPRRRPAAGSDRRDHRPRRGRRHDLAGSNRRGRRTFVTTKRVARPLWGPFVALVGLVVVLDQLSKSWIEAELSGGRVISYLGGALRLVYSQNNGALFGLFRGHVLIFGLMSLAVIALIVTFHARSGRSPYMTLTLGLLLGGAIGNAIDRFRLGYVIDFVDGGLGRARFFTFNLADASISAAILLLFAMAIWPSLVGSRGSDVGAGDAGASRTGPQPGPTAAEPGAGSDDA
;
A
#
# COMPACT_ATOMS: atom_id res chain seq x y z
N MET A 1 -42.03 48.92 26.44
CA MET A 1 -42.77 48.07 25.47
C MET A 1 -42.43 46.61 25.75
N GLY A 2 -43.42 45.72 26.00
CA GLY A 2 -43.28 44.24 26.11
C GLY A 2 -42.98 43.66 27.51
N ARG A 3 -43.98 43.40 28.38
CA ARG A 3 -44.70 42.13 28.69
C ARG A 3 -43.88 41.06 29.47
N ARG A 4 -44.17 40.85 30.77
CA ARG A 4 -45.01 39.79 31.43
C ARG A 4 -44.16 38.58 31.90
N ARG A 5 -43.95 38.42 33.22
CA ARG A 5 -44.70 37.62 34.24
C ARG A 5 -44.52 36.10 34.12
N ASP A 6 -43.95 35.49 35.18
CA ASP A 6 -44.41 34.27 35.87
C ASP A 6 -43.62 34.16 37.20
N ALA A 7 -44.18 34.21 38.41
CA ALA A 7 -45.25 33.47 39.09
C ALA A 7 -44.79 32.21 39.87
N ARG A 8 -44.68 32.39 41.20
CA ARG A 8 -45.10 31.50 42.32
C ARG A 8 -44.28 30.23 42.67
N ARG A 9 -43.39 30.38 43.69
CA ARG A 9 -43.33 29.76 45.06
C ARG A 9 -44.29 28.58 45.42
N PRO A 10 -44.13 27.85 46.57
CA PRO A 10 -42.94 27.42 47.36
C PRO A 10 -43.03 26.02 48.09
N ARG A 11 -41.91 25.59 48.71
CA ARG A 11 -41.69 24.97 50.07
C ARG A 11 -42.35 23.65 50.57
N ARG A 12 -41.43 22.79 51.10
CA ARG A 12 -41.37 22.09 52.43
C ARG A 12 -41.64 20.55 52.52
N ARG A 13 -40.71 19.90 53.27
CA ARG A 13 -40.59 18.51 53.81
C ARG A 13 -41.67 18.21 54.91
N PRO A 14 -41.67 17.11 55.74
CA PRO A 14 -40.76 15.94 55.94
C PRO A 14 -41.44 14.58 56.33
N ALA A 15 -40.62 13.61 56.81
CA ALA A 15 -40.85 12.42 57.69
C ALA A 15 -40.47 11.08 57.01
N ALA A 16 -39.45 10.32 57.45
CA ALA A 16 -39.20 9.63 58.72
C ALA A 16 -40.18 8.48 59.00
N GLY A 17 -39.72 7.24 58.81
CA GLY A 17 -40.42 6.01 59.14
C GLY A 17 -39.43 4.85 59.26
N SER A 18 -39.18 4.47 60.50
CA SER A 18 -38.42 3.32 60.98
C SER A 18 -39.14 1.99 60.71
N ASP A 19 -38.43 0.92 60.38
CA ASP A 19 -38.53 -0.30 61.19
C ASP A 19 -37.32 -1.24 60.99
N ARG A 20 -36.85 -1.78 62.11
CA ARG A 20 -35.80 -2.78 62.25
C ARG A 20 -36.45 -4.16 62.20
N ARG A 21 -35.91 -5.13 61.45
CA ARG A 21 -35.91 -6.55 61.87
C ARG A 21 -34.64 -7.26 61.41
N ASP A 22 -33.84 -7.62 62.42
CA ASP A 22 -32.82 -8.65 62.38
C ASP A 22 -33.41 -10.01 62.00
N HIS A 23 -32.68 -10.80 61.20
CA HIS A 23 -32.57 -12.26 61.34
C HIS A 23 -31.38 -12.80 60.52
N ARG A 24 -30.28 -13.09 61.21
CA ARG A 24 -29.31 -14.17 60.89
C ARG A 24 -29.62 -15.37 61.80
N PRO A 25 -29.02 -16.57 61.65
CA PRO A 25 -28.26 -17.17 60.54
C PRO A 25 -28.76 -18.60 60.19
N ARG A 26 -28.25 -19.23 59.12
CA ARG A 26 -28.02 -20.70 59.11
C ARG A 26 -27.00 -21.15 58.06
N ARG A 27 -25.92 -21.76 58.56
CA ARG A 27 -24.97 -22.61 57.84
C ARG A 27 -25.70 -23.83 57.27
N GLY A 28 -25.33 -24.28 56.07
CA GLY A 28 -25.61 -25.64 55.64
C GLY A 28 -25.40 -25.95 54.16
N ARG A 29 -24.40 -26.80 53.91
CA ARG A 29 -24.25 -27.74 52.78
C ARG A 29 -23.65 -27.23 51.46
N ARG A 30 -22.40 -27.67 51.31
CA ARG A 30 -21.72 -28.05 50.07
C ARG A 30 -22.67 -28.77 49.12
N HIS A 31 -22.64 -28.40 47.84
CA HIS A 31 -22.76 -29.33 46.73
C HIS A 31 -21.96 -28.78 45.53
N ASP A 32 -21.01 -29.62 45.13
CA ASP A 32 -20.61 -29.94 43.76
C ASP A 32 -19.77 -28.93 42.96
N LEU A 33 -18.48 -29.29 42.94
CA LEU A 33 -17.51 -29.02 41.90
C LEU A 33 -18.09 -29.32 40.51
N ALA A 34 -18.74 -28.32 39.90
CA ALA A 34 -18.98 -28.31 38.47
C ALA A 34 -17.70 -27.84 37.76
N GLY A 35 -17.08 -28.79 37.05
CA GLY A 35 -15.75 -28.71 36.48
C GLY A 35 -15.48 -27.44 35.68
N SER A 36 -14.33 -26.85 36.01
CA SER A 36 -13.61 -25.92 35.16
C SER A 36 -13.30 -26.56 33.81
N ASN A 37 -14.12 -26.31 32.80
CA ASN A 37 -13.71 -26.48 31.41
C ASN A 37 -13.79 -25.15 30.68
N ARG A 38 -13.13 -24.13 31.24
CA ARG A 38 -12.65 -22.98 30.46
C ARG A 38 -11.45 -23.46 29.65
N ARG A 39 -11.72 -24.28 28.63
CA ARG A 39 -10.78 -24.51 27.53
C ARG A 39 -10.63 -23.15 26.85
N GLY A 40 -9.63 -22.40 27.31
CA GLY A 40 -9.19 -21.16 26.73
C GLY A 40 -8.86 -21.44 25.28
N ARG A 41 -9.84 -21.18 24.40
CA ARG A 41 -9.65 -21.07 22.98
C ARG A 41 -8.77 -19.84 22.83
N ARG A 42 -7.45 -20.04 22.94
CA ARG A 42 -6.43 -19.07 22.55
C ARG A 42 -6.68 -18.85 21.07
N THR A 43 -7.54 -17.88 20.76
CA THR A 43 -7.58 -17.28 19.45
C THR A 43 -6.18 -16.73 19.24
N PHE A 44 -5.35 -17.51 18.57
CA PHE A 44 -4.13 -17.01 17.98
C PHE A 44 -4.60 -15.90 17.05
N VAL A 45 -4.51 -14.65 17.53
CA VAL A 45 -4.57 -13.48 16.67
C VAL A 45 -3.32 -13.60 15.82
N THR A 46 -3.44 -14.31 14.70
CA THR A 46 -2.40 -14.38 13.68
C THR A 46 -2.24 -12.96 13.18
N THR A 47 -1.32 -12.22 13.80
CA THR A 47 -0.90 -10.91 13.32
C THR A 47 -0.32 -11.17 11.94
N LYS A 48 -1.05 -10.82 10.88
CA LYS A 48 -0.54 -10.87 9.50
C LYS A 48 0.77 -10.08 9.52
N ARG A 49 1.91 -10.79 9.47
CA ARG A 49 3.23 -10.16 9.39
C ARG A 49 3.25 -9.42 8.06
N VAL A 50 3.16 -8.08 8.11
CA VAL A 50 3.16 -7.24 6.91
C VAL A 50 4.45 -7.56 6.15
N ALA A 51 4.33 -8.07 4.93
CA ALA A 51 5.49 -8.44 4.12
C ALA A 51 6.36 -7.19 3.90
N ARG A 52 7.69 -7.32 4.01
CA ARG A 52 8.61 -6.17 3.89
C ARG A 52 8.70 -5.66 2.44
N PRO A 53 8.78 -4.33 2.22
CA PRO A 53 8.93 -3.75 0.89
C PRO A 53 10.26 -4.10 0.22
N LEU A 54 10.29 -3.98 -1.11
CA LEU A 54 11.40 -4.39 -1.98
C LEU A 54 12.42 -3.27 -2.17
N TRP A 55 13.15 -2.91 -1.11
CA TRP A 55 14.10 -1.79 -1.15
C TRP A 55 15.23 -1.91 -2.18
N GLY A 56 15.79 -3.11 -2.40
CA GLY A 56 16.87 -3.31 -3.36
C GLY A 56 16.46 -2.93 -4.79
N PRO A 57 15.43 -3.60 -5.36
CA PRO A 57 14.88 -3.23 -6.67
C PRO A 57 14.38 -1.78 -6.74
N PHE A 58 13.80 -1.26 -5.65
CA PHE A 58 13.35 0.12 -5.57
C PHE A 58 14.49 1.10 -5.80
N VAL A 59 15.57 1.00 -5.00
CA VAL A 59 16.72 1.90 -5.09
C VAL A 59 17.45 1.73 -6.42
N ALA A 60 17.58 0.51 -6.92
CA ALA A 60 18.20 0.25 -8.22
C ALA A 60 17.44 0.93 -9.36
N LEU A 61 16.10 0.84 -9.36
CA LEU A 61 15.26 1.49 -10.37
C LEU A 61 15.32 3.02 -10.27
N VAL A 62 15.25 3.57 -9.06
CA VAL A 62 15.40 5.02 -8.82
C VAL A 62 16.74 5.51 -9.35
N GLY A 63 17.84 4.82 -8.99
CA GLY A 63 19.17 5.15 -9.46
C GLY A 63 19.30 5.07 -10.99
N LEU A 64 18.73 4.04 -11.60
CA LEU A 64 18.72 3.88 -13.06
C LEU A 64 18.02 5.06 -13.75
N VAL A 65 16.82 5.42 -13.31
CA VAL A 65 16.07 6.54 -13.90
C VAL A 65 16.84 7.85 -13.76
N VAL A 66 17.38 8.13 -12.56
CA VAL A 66 18.16 9.35 -12.31
C VAL A 66 19.42 9.41 -13.18
N VAL A 67 20.17 8.32 -13.28
CA VAL A 67 21.39 8.27 -14.09
C VAL A 67 21.05 8.49 -15.56
N LEU A 68 20.05 7.79 -16.09
CA LEU A 68 19.65 7.96 -17.49
C LEU A 68 19.15 9.37 -17.79
N ASP A 69 18.38 9.97 -16.87
CA ASP A 69 17.85 11.32 -17.04
C ASP A 69 18.99 12.36 -17.06
N GLN A 70 19.89 12.32 -16.07
CA GLN A 70 21.01 13.26 -16.02
C GLN A 70 22.00 13.08 -17.18
N LEU A 71 22.28 11.84 -17.61
CA LEU A 71 23.12 11.59 -18.78
C LEU A 71 22.46 12.16 -20.04
N SER A 72 21.16 11.91 -20.24
CA SER A 72 20.42 12.41 -21.41
C SER A 72 20.44 13.94 -21.44
N LYS A 73 20.18 14.59 -20.31
CA LYS A 73 20.21 16.06 -20.20
C LYS A 73 21.59 16.64 -20.45
N SER A 74 22.63 16.03 -19.89
CA SER A 74 24.01 16.47 -20.12
C SER A 74 24.44 16.36 -21.57
N TRP A 75 24.01 15.29 -22.27
CA TRP A 75 24.25 15.12 -23.69
C TRP A 75 23.53 16.18 -24.52
N ILE A 76 22.25 16.42 -24.22
CA ILE A 76 21.46 17.45 -24.92
C ILE A 76 22.04 18.85 -24.70
N GLU A 77 22.44 19.18 -23.47
CA GLU A 77 23.08 20.45 -23.17
C GLU A 77 24.38 20.64 -23.96
N ALA A 78 25.24 19.62 -23.99
CA ALA A 78 26.50 19.68 -24.73
C ALA A 78 26.29 19.83 -26.24
N GLU A 79 25.31 19.13 -26.82
CA GLU A 79 25.14 19.05 -28.28
C GLU A 79 24.22 20.15 -28.85
N LEU A 80 23.20 20.58 -28.09
CA LEU A 80 22.08 21.38 -28.62
C LEU A 80 21.92 22.77 -27.96
N SER A 81 22.70 23.11 -26.91
CA SER A 81 22.63 24.44 -26.28
C SER A 81 22.93 25.60 -27.23
N GLY A 82 23.65 25.36 -28.33
CA GLY A 82 23.89 26.32 -29.42
C GLY A 82 22.66 26.61 -30.32
N GLY A 83 21.47 26.11 -29.97
CA GLY A 83 20.24 26.32 -30.73
C GLY A 83 20.02 25.34 -31.88
N ARG A 84 20.84 24.28 -31.97
CA ARG A 84 20.66 23.20 -32.94
C ARG A 84 19.41 22.39 -32.61
N VAL A 85 18.72 21.92 -33.65
CA VAL A 85 17.55 21.04 -33.54
C VAL A 85 17.79 19.77 -34.34
N ILE A 86 17.64 18.60 -33.72
CA ILE A 86 17.67 17.31 -34.42
C ILE A 86 16.22 16.90 -34.68
N SER A 87 15.88 16.62 -35.93
CA SER A 87 14.51 16.28 -36.33
C SER A 87 14.43 14.83 -36.83
N TYR A 88 13.40 14.12 -36.36
CA TYR A 88 13.05 12.77 -36.76
C TYR A 88 11.61 12.74 -37.30
N LEU A 89 11.27 11.71 -38.07
CA LEU A 89 9.92 11.48 -38.62
C LEU A 89 9.35 12.74 -39.33
N GLY A 90 10.13 13.37 -40.21
CA GLY A 90 9.71 14.58 -40.91
C GLY A 90 9.45 15.79 -40.01
N GLY A 91 10.04 15.83 -38.81
CA GLY A 91 9.87 16.90 -37.82
C GLY A 91 8.76 16.64 -36.80
N ALA A 92 8.13 15.46 -36.85
CA ALA A 92 7.13 15.09 -35.85
C ALA A 92 7.73 14.90 -34.46
N LEU A 93 8.96 14.38 -34.40
CA LEU A 93 9.75 14.28 -33.18
C LEU A 93 11.02 15.12 -33.34
N ARG A 94 11.28 16.00 -32.39
CA ARG A 94 12.48 16.85 -32.37
C ARG A 94 13.20 16.69 -31.04
N LEU A 95 14.52 16.72 -31.10
CA LEU A 95 15.36 16.98 -29.95
C LEU A 95 15.79 18.44 -29.99
N VAL A 96 15.50 19.14 -28.91
CA VAL A 96 15.79 20.56 -28.70
C VAL A 96 16.45 20.73 -27.35
N TYR A 97 17.08 21.88 -27.10
CA TYR A 97 17.46 22.29 -25.75
C TYR A 97 16.48 23.37 -25.27
N SER A 98 15.70 23.07 -24.23
CA SER A 98 14.73 23.99 -23.64
C SER A 98 14.91 24.09 -22.13
N GLN A 99 15.03 25.31 -21.61
CA GLN A 99 15.14 25.56 -20.17
C GLN A 99 13.77 25.85 -19.57
N ASN A 100 13.27 24.91 -18.78
CA ASN A 100 11.99 25.04 -18.10
C ASN A 100 12.16 25.57 -16.68
N ASN A 101 11.86 26.86 -16.52
CA ASN A 101 11.93 27.57 -15.25
C ASN A 101 10.71 27.32 -14.32
N GLY A 102 9.78 26.43 -14.69
CA GLY A 102 8.57 26.15 -13.92
C GLY A 102 7.53 27.28 -13.96
N ALA A 103 7.72 28.30 -14.80
CA ALA A 103 6.78 29.40 -14.90
C ALA A 103 5.55 29.01 -15.72
N LEU A 104 4.52 28.45 -15.06
CA LEU A 104 3.16 28.42 -15.61
C LEU A 104 2.76 29.86 -15.96
N PHE A 105 2.68 30.15 -17.26
CA PHE A 105 2.26 31.45 -17.82
C PHE A 105 3.06 32.68 -17.33
N GLY A 106 4.33 32.50 -16.97
CA GLY A 106 5.18 33.61 -16.51
C GLY A 106 4.88 34.12 -15.10
N LEU A 107 3.85 33.61 -14.41
CA LEU A 107 3.41 34.08 -13.09
C LEU A 107 4.38 33.69 -11.96
N PHE A 108 5.19 32.65 -12.19
CA PHE A 108 6.12 32.09 -11.20
C PHE A 108 7.61 32.20 -11.59
N ARG A 109 7.99 33.13 -12.48
CA ARG A 109 9.42 33.34 -12.78
C ARG A 109 10.18 33.68 -11.48
N GLY A 110 11.20 32.90 -11.15
CA GLY A 110 12.01 33.07 -9.94
C GLY A 110 11.59 32.22 -8.73
N HIS A 111 10.52 31.44 -8.81
CA HIS A 111 10.07 30.55 -7.72
C HIS A 111 10.67 29.13 -7.80
N VAL A 112 11.91 29.01 -8.28
CA VAL A 112 12.68 27.76 -8.32
C VAL A 112 12.66 27.05 -6.97
N LEU A 113 12.76 27.84 -5.89
CA LEU A 113 12.72 27.34 -4.52
C LEU A 113 11.38 26.65 -4.19
N ILE A 114 10.24 27.18 -4.67
CA ILE A 114 8.93 26.55 -4.43
C ILE A 114 8.86 25.19 -5.10
N PHE A 115 9.28 25.10 -6.37
CA PHE A 115 9.31 23.82 -7.09
C PHE A 115 10.31 22.83 -6.50
N GLY A 116 11.47 23.31 -6.02
CA GLY A 116 12.43 22.50 -5.27
C GLY A 116 11.86 21.94 -3.97
N LEU A 117 11.22 22.79 -3.15
CA LEU A 117 10.57 22.38 -1.90
C LEU A 117 9.41 21.41 -2.14
N MET A 118 8.60 21.65 -3.16
CA MET A 118 7.54 20.73 -3.58
C MET A 118 8.12 19.37 -3.99
N SER A 119 9.24 19.36 -4.72
CA SER A 119 9.93 18.11 -5.09
C SER A 119 10.41 17.34 -3.85
N LEU A 120 10.98 18.03 -2.85
CA LEU A 120 11.38 17.40 -1.58
C LEU A 120 10.18 16.80 -0.82
N ALA A 121 9.05 17.51 -0.77
CA ALA A 121 7.83 17.02 -0.14
C ALA A 121 7.31 15.75 -0.84
N VAL A 122 7.28 15.73 -2.17
CA VAL A 122 6.88 14.57 -2.97
C VAL A 122 7.84 13.39 -2.77
N ILE A 123 9.16 13.64 -2.77
CA ILE A 123 10.18 12.63 -2.49
C ILE A 123 9.94 11.98 -1.12
N ALA A 124 9.75 12.78 -0.07
CA ALA A 124 9.48 12.29 1.28
C ALA A 124 8.18 11.45 1.33
N LEU A 125 7.13 11.92 0.67
CA LEU A 125 5.86 11.19 0.57
C LEU A 125 6.04 9.83 -0.11
N ILE A 126 6.77 9.77 -1.23
CA ILE A 126 6.97 8.51 -1.96
C ILE A 126 7.78 7.51 -1.13
N VAL A 127 8.87 7.95 -0.51
CA VAL A 127 9.72 7.07 0.33
C VAL A 127 8.94 6.53 1.53
N THR A 128 8.19 7.40 2.22
CA THR A 128 7.37 6.98 3.38
C THR A 128 6.23 6.06 2.96
N PHE A 129 5.61 6.30 1.81
CA PHE A 129 4.57 5.44 1.28
C PHE A 129 5.12 4.09 0.84
N HIS A 130 6.27 4.04 0.16
CA HIS A 130 6.92 2.78 -0.22
C HIS A 130 7.25 1.94 1.02
N ALA A 131 7.76 2.55 2.08
CA ALA A 131 8.06 1.87 3.34
C ALA A 131 6.83 1.17 3.96
N ARG A 132 5.61 1.64 3.67
CA ARG A 132 4.35 1.09 4.18
C ARG A 132 3.60 0.21 3.17
N SER A 133 4.06 0.15 1.92
CA SER A 133 3.36 -0.50 0.81
C SER A 133 3.43 -2.03 0.79
N GLY A 134 4.25 -2.62 1.66
CA GLY A 134 4.45 -4.06 1.73
C GLY A 134 5.22 -4.63 0.52
N ARG A 135 5.22 -5.96 0.34
CA ARG A 135 5.98 -6.63 -0.74
C ARG A 135 5.17 -6.70 -2.04
N SER A 136 5.11 -5.60 -2.80
CA SER A 136 4.47 -5.56 -4.13
C SER A 136 5.46 -5.13 -5.22
N PRO A 137 5.80 -5.99 -6.19
CA PRO A 137 6.68 -5.64 -7.31
C PRO A 137 6.12 -4.49 -8.16
N TYR A 138 4.81 -4.50 -8.43
CA TYR A 138 4.15 -3.46 -9.20
C TYR A 138 4.21 -2.11 -8.50
N MET A 139 3.92 -2.07 -7.19
CA MET A 139 4.03 -0.83 -6.42
C MET A 139 5.49 -0.36 -6.32
N THR A 140 6.44 -1.30 -6.24
CA THR A 140 7.88 -0.97 -6.25
C THR A 140 8.30 -0.33 -7.57
N LEU A 141 7.86 -0.89 -8.71
CA LEU A 141 8.10 -0.35 -10.04
C LEU A 141 7.49 1.06 -10.16
N THR A 142 6.22 1.23 -9.80
CA THR A 142 5.53 2.51 -9.93
C THR A 142 6.16 3.60 -9.07
N LEU A 143 6.41 3.32 -7.79
CA LEU A 143 7.01 4.31 -6.89
C LEU A 143 8.47 4.57 -7.24
N GLY A 144 9.20 3.58 -7.77
CA GLY A 144 10.58 3.75 -8.19
C GLY A 144 10.70 4.66 -9.43
N LEU A 145 9.82 4.48 -10.43
CA LEU A 145 9.71 5.39 -11.58
C LEU A 145 9.34 6.80 -11.12
N LEU A 146 8.33 6.93 -10.26
CA LEU A 146 7.86 8.23 -9.77
C LEU A 146 8.95 8.97 -8.98
N LEU A 147 9.64 8.27 -8.08
CA LEU A 147 10.71 8.86 -7.27
C LEU A 147 11.94 9.20 -8.12
N GLY A 148 12.31 8.32 -9.06
CA GLY A 148 13.43 8.54 -9.98
C GLY A 148 13.24 9.82 -10.79
N GLY A 149 12.08 10.00 -11.42
CA GLY A 149 11.78 11.22 -12.16
C GLY A 149 11.69 12.46 -11.28
N ALA A 150 11.08 12.35 -10.09
CA ALA A 150 11.03 13.46 -9.14
C ALA A 150 12.43 13.92 -8.72
N ILE A 151 13.35 12.99 -8.45
CA ILE A 151 14.74 13.30 -8.10
C ILE A 151 15.48 13.90 -9.30
N GLY A 152 15.37 13.34 -10.50
CA GLY A 152 16.04 13.87 -11.71
C GLY A 152 15.70 15.36 -11.95
N ASN A 153 14.41 15.69 -11.94
CA ASN A 153 14.00 17.09 -12.08
C ASN A 153 14.34 17.96 -10.86
N ALA A 154 14.41 17.41 -9.65
CA ALA A 154 14.86 18.15 -8.48
C ALA A 154 16.35 18.51 -8.57
N ILE A 155 17.19 17.58 -9.04
CA ILE A 155 18.64 17.79 -9.22
C ILE A 155 18.88 19.01 -10.11
N ASP A 156 18.21 19.10 -11.26
CA ASP A 156 18.35 20.25 -12.15
C ASP A 156 17.89 21.54 -11.48
N ARG A 157 16.75 21.54 -10.80
CA ARG A 157 16.25 22.75 -10.11
C ARG A 157 17.21 23.26 -9.05
N PHE A 158 17.81 22.37 -8.28
CA PHE A 158 18.77 22.76 -7.24
C PHE A 158 20.14 23.14 -7.80
N ARG A 159 20.58 22.54 -8.92
CA ARG A 159 21.90 22.80 -9.52
C ARG A 159 21.92 23.95 -10.52
N LEU A 160 20.91 24.02 -11.38
CA LEU A 160 20.83 24.88 -12.56
C LEU A 160 19.81 26.01 -12.38
N GLY A 161 18.81 25.82 -11.52
CA GLY A 161 17.70 26.75 -11.35
C GLY A 161 16.53 26.55 -12.32
N TYR A 162 16.64 25.60 -13.24
CA TYR A 162 15.61 25.22 -14.21
C TYR A 162 15.74 23.73 -14.50
N VAL A 163 14.77 23.16 -15.23
CA VAL A 163 14.83 21.79 -15.73
C VAL A 163 15.18 21.80 -17.21
N ILE A 164 16.06 20.90 -17.64
CA ILE A 164 16.36 20.72 -19.07
C ILE A 164 15.30 19.82 -19.70
N ASP A 165 14.50 20.38 -20.61
CA ASP A 165 13.53 19.66 -21.43
C ASP A 165 14.04 19.55 -22.86
N PHE A 166 13.79 18.40 -23.50
CA PHE A 166 14.46 18.12 -24.77
C PHE A 166 13.67 17.31 -25.79
N VAL A 167 12.65 16.57 -25.39
CA VAL A 167 11.77 15.85 -26.31
C VAL A 167 10.62 16.76 -26.70
N ASP A 168 10.57 17.12 -27.97
CA ASP A 168 9.51 17.95 -28.53
C ASP A 168 8.76 17.14 -29.60
N GLY A 169 7.52 16.74 -29.30
CA GLY A 169 6.65 15.97 -30.20
C GLY A 169 5.51 16.82 -30.75
N GLY A 170 5.15 16.67 -32.03
CA GLY A 170 4.04 17.41 -32.65
C GLY A 170 3.79 17.05 -34.11
N LEU A 171 2.75 17.60 -34.71
CA LEU A 171 2.45 17.46 -36.14
C LEU A 171 2.10 18.84 -36.73
N GLY A 172 2.88 19.29 -37.72
CA GLY A 172 2.72 20.62 -38.30
C GLY A 172 2.85 21.72 -37.25
N ARG A 173 1.80 22.54 -37.09
CA ARG A 173 1.76 23.64 -36.10
C ARG A 173 1.32 23.20 -34.70
N ALA A 174 0.71 22.03 -34.56
CA ALA A 174 0.27 21.50 -33.29
C ALA A 174 1.42 20.73 -32.64
N ARG A 175 1.90 21.19 -31.48
CA ARG A 175 2.99 20.55 -30.74
C ARG A 175 2.59 20.33 -29.29
N PHE A 176 3.06 19.23 -28.73
CA PHE A 176 2.94 18.92 -27.33
C PHE A 176 3.95 19.76 -26.52
N PHE A 177 3.78 19.80 -25.20
CA PHE A 177 4.76 20.42 -24.33
C PHE A 177 6.07 19.65 -24.39
N THR A 178 7.20 20.35 -24.47
CA THR A 178 8.52 19.72 -24.39
C THR A 178 8.68 19.04 -23.03
N PHE A 179 9.25 17.85 -23.02
CA PHE A 179 9.45 17.06 -21.80
C PHE A 179 10.81 16.37 -21.80
N ASN A 180 11.16 15.72 -20.69
CA ASN A 180 12.38 14.94 -20.54
C ASN A 180 12.11 13.50 -20.07
N LEU A 181 13.18 12.75 -19.82
CA LEU A 181 13.06 11.36 -19.37
C LEU A 181 12.45 11.26 -17.96
N ALA A 182 12.79 12.17 -17.05
CA ALA A 182 12.14 12.26 -15.75
C ALA A 182 10.62 12.46 -15.86
N ASP A 183 10.14 13.34 -16.73
CA ASP A 183 8.69 13.55 -16.95
C ASP A 183 8.01 12.32 -17.57
N ALA A 184 8.68 11.65 -18.50
CA ALA A 184 8.19 10.40 -19.07
C ALA A 184 8.08 9.30 -18.01
N SER A 185 9.04 9.20 -17.10
CA SER A 185 9.02 8.24 -15.98
C SER A 185 7.89 8.53 -14.98
N ILE A 186 7.65 9.81 -14.66
CA ILE A 186 6.53 10.25 -13.81
C ILE A 186 5.20 9.91 -14.50
N SER A 187 5.07 10.22 -15.79
CA SER A 187 3.87 9.93 -16.58
C SER A 187 3.58 8.43 -16.63
N ALA A 188 4.60 7.59 -16.86
CA ALA A 188 4.48 6.14 -16.83
C ALA A 188 4.05 5.63 -15.44
N ALA A 189 4.61 6.18 -14.36
CA ALA A 189 4.21 5.84 -13.00
C ALA A 189 2.74 6.19 -12.72
N ILE A 190 2.28 7.37 -13.15
CA ILE A 190 0.88 7.79 -13.03
C ILE A 190 -0.05 6.84 -13.79
N LEU A 191 0.31 6.47 -15.02
CA LEU A 191 -0.45 5.49 -15.81
C LEU A 191 -0.52 4.12 -15.12
N LEU A 192 0.59 3.65 -14.54
CA LEU A 192 0.62 2.41 -13.76
C LEU A 192 -0.25 2.51 -12.50
N LEU A 193 -0.28 3.66 -11.83
CA LEU A 193 -1.12 3.91 -10.67
C LEU A 193 -2.60 3.81 -11.04
N PHE A 194 -3.00 4.44 -12.16
CA PHE A 194 -4.37 4.34 -12.70
C PHE A 194 -4.71 2.90 -13.10
N ALA A 195 -3.80 2.21 -13.77
CA ALA A 195 -4.00 0.81 -14.14
C ALA A 195 -4.25 -0.08 -12.90
N MET A 196 -3.51 0.12 -11.81
CA MET A 196 -3.73 -0.61 -10.55
C MET A 196 -5.03 -0.23 -9.85
N ALA A 197 -5.46 1.03 -9.97
CA ALA A 197 -6.73 1.48 -9.41
C ALA A 197 -7.93 0.87 -10.15
N ILE A 198 -7.83 0.73 -11.48
CA ILE A 198 -8.89 0.13 -12.32
C ILE A 198 -8.85 -1.40 -12.27
N TRP A 199 -7.65 -2.00 -12.18
CA TRP A 199 -7.44 -3.45 -12.12
C TRP A 199 -6.75 -3.88 -10.81
N PRO A 200 -7.50 -3.99 -9.69
CA PRO A 200 -6.93 -4.37 -8.40
C PRO A 200 -6.27 -5.76 -8.39
N SER A 201 -6.61 -6.65 -9.32
CA SER A 201 -5.98 -7.97 -9.48
C SER A 201 -4.49 -7.88 -9.82
N LEU A 202 -4.00 -6.75 -10.35
CA LEU A 202 -2.57 -6.51 -10.56
C LEU A 202 -1.81 -6.37 -9.23
N VAL A 203 -2.48 -5.97 -8.16
CA VAL A 203 -1.89 -5.79 -6.83
C VAL A 203 -1.96 -7.09 -5.99
N GLY A 204 -2.77 -8.06 -6.39
CA GLY A 204 -2.99 -9.30 -5.64
C GLY A 204 -3.09 -10.57 -6.50
N SER A 205 -2.04 -11.40 -6.48
CA SER A 205 -2.09 -12.85 -6.16
C SER A 205 -0.77 -13.56 -6.51
N ARG A 206 0.04 -13.86 -5.49
CA ARG A 206 0.97 -15.01 -5.46
C ARG A 206 1.13 -15.48 -4.02
N GLY A 207 0.06 -16.02 -3.44
CA GLY A 207 0.07 -16.43 -2.03
C GLY A 207 -1.03 -17.42 -1.62
N SER A 208 -1.63 -18.14 -2.56
CA SER A 208 -2.59 -19.20 -2.24
C SER A 208 -2.53 -20.27 -3.32
N ASP A 209 -1.43 -21.02 -3.32
CA ASP A 209 -1.29 -22.35 -3.97
C ASP A 209 -0.13 -23.12 -3.30
N VAL A 210 -0.19 -23.26 -1.98
CA VAL A 210 0.55 -24.30 -1.25
C VAL A 210 -0.37 -24.74 -0.11
N GLY A 211 -1.22 -25.73 -0.36
CA GLY A 211 -2.08 -26.31 0.68
C GLY A 211 -3.45 -26.78 0.22
N ALA A 212 -3.55 -27.44 -0.92
CA ALA A 212 -4.73 -28.22 -1.29
C ALA A 212 -4.27 -29.47 -2.06
N GLY A 213 -3.62 -30.37 -1.34
CA GLY A 213 -3.08 -31.60 -1.89
C GLY A 213 -2.80 -32.64 -0.80
N ASP A 214 -3.73 -32.79 0.15
CA ASP A 214 -3.81 -34.00 0.97
C ASP A 214 -5.24 -34.19 1.50
N ALA A 215 -6.13 -34.63 0.63
CA ALA A 215 -7.47 -35.10 0.99
C ALA A 215 -7.92 -36.10 -0.08
N GLY A 216 -7.28 -37.26 -0.11
CA GLY A 216 -7.54 -38.27 -1.13
C GLY A 216 -6.91 -39.62 -0.84
N ALA A 217 -7.08 -40.16 0.37
CA ALA A 217 -6.83 -41.57 0.64
C ALA A 217 -8.10 -42.23 1.18
N SER A 218 -8.72 -42.96 0.25
CA SER A 218 -9.99 -43.67 0.31
C SER A 218 -10.16 -44.60 1.51
N ARG A 219 -11.36 -44.55 2.07
CA ARG A 219 -11.95 -45.62 2.89
C ARG A 219 -12.42 -46.74 1.96
N THR A 220 -11.80 -47.91 2.04
CA THR A 220 -12.43 -49.20 1.68
C THR A 220 -12.00 -50.22 2.74
N GLY A 221 -12.96 -50.65 3.56
CA GLY A 221 -12.73 -51.64 4.61
C GLY A 221 -12.72 -53.07 4.06
N PRO A 222 -12.06 -54.03 4.73
CA PRO A 222 -12.31 -55.46 4.54
C PRO A 222 -13.35 -55.97 5.54
N GLN A 223 -14.26 -56.81 5.04
CA GLN A 223 -15.23 -57.61 5.80
C GLN A 223 -14.57 -58.52 6.86
N PRO A 224 -15.25 -58.83 7.99
CA PRO A 224 -14.87 -59.94 8.84
C PRO A 224 -15.29 -61.28 8.20
N GLY A 225 -14.32 -62.17 7.98
CA GLY A 225 -14.55 -63.54 7.51
C GLY A 225 -15.21 -64.45 8.56
N PRO A 226 -15.72 -65.63 8.16
CA PRO A 226 -16.46 -66.52 9.04
C PRO A 226 -15.57 -67.20 10.09
N THR A 227 -16.11 -67.31 11.29
CA THR A 227 -15.60 -67.95 12.50
C THR A 227 -15.10 -69.38 12.24
N ALA A 228 -13.82 -69.63 12.50
CA ALA A 228 -13.27 -70.98 12.59
C ALA A 228 -13.68 -71.62 13.92
N ALA A 229 -14.16 -72.86 13.84
CA ALA A 229 -14.57 -73.70 14.94
C ALA A 229 -13.40 -74.10 15.85
N GLU A 230 -13.69 -74.20 17.15
CA GLU A 230 -12.81 -74.75 18.18
C GLU A 230 -12.57 -76.27 18.02
N PRO A 231 -11.51 -76.81 18.65
CA PRO A 231 -10.98 -78.14 18.37
C PRO A 231 -11.47 -79.22 19.35
N GLY A 232 -11.49 -80.48 18.90
CA GLY A 232 -11.29 -81.61 19.81
C GLY A 232 -11.89 -82.95 19.38
N ALA A 233 -11.09 -84.00 19.58
CA ALA A 233 -11.41 -85.43 19.64
C ALA A 233 -11.39 -86.24 18.33
N GLY A 234 -10.17 -86.58 17.90
CA GLY A 234 -9.88 -87.86 17.26
C GLY A 234 -9.37 -88.84 18.30
N SER A 235 -10.09 -89.95 18.44
CA SER A 235 -9.77 -91.14 19.24
C SER A 235 -8.82 -92.06 18.49
N ASP A 236 -7.78 -92.55 19.18
CA ASP A 236 -7.11 -93.82 18.88
C ASP A 236 -7.38 -94.81 20.02
N ASP A 237 -7.40 -96.10 19.65
CA ASP A 237 -7.41 -97.34 20.46
C ASP A 237 -8.76 -97.94 20.92
N ALA A 238 -9.32 -98.84 20.09
CA ALA A 238 -9.50 -100.30 20.35
C ALA A 238 -10.54 -100.93 19.41
#